data_AF-A0A7S3VBG8-F1
#
_entry.id   AF-A0A7S3VBG8-F1
#
_cell.length_a   1.000
_cell.length_b   1.000
_cell.length_c   1.000
_cell.angle_alpha   90.00
_cell.angle_beta   90.00
_cell.angle_gamma   90.00
#
_symmetry.space_group_name_H-M   'P 1'
#
loop_
_entity.id
_entity.type
_entity.pdbx_description
1 polymer ?
#
loop_
_entity_poly.entity_id
_entity_poly.type
_entity_poly.pdbx_seq_one_letter_code
_entity_poly.pdbx_strand_id
1 'polypeptide(L)'
;TVPSKESSLEPTISHSHEPSMNPISLTNPTISMVPSSVPSLVCIDHPNFMKDGYKTCEWIGKTEERRLANCISTRVQNKCPQACRSCCSDDISYRLITDLGSEVECNWLGSKQSRRDKYCGTVNNGALVENKCGISCG
;
A
#
# COMPACT_ATOMS: atom_id res chain seq x y z
N THR A 1 -19.81 -36.68 45.71
CA THR A 1 -18.89 -35.87 46.52
C THR A 1 -17.67 -35.56 45.68
N VAL A 2 -17.51 -34.30 45.29
CA VAL A 2 -16.29 -33.76 44.62
C VAL A 2 -15.33 -33.27 45.70
N PRO A 3 -14.00 -33.44 45.52
CA PRO A 3 -13.03 -32.64 46.27
C PRO A 3 -12.18 -31.73 45.37
N SER A 4 -12.28 -30.43 45.73
CA SER A 4 -11.32 -29.32 45.82
C SER A 4 -10.01 -29.23 45.02
N LYS A 5 -9.83 -28.00 44.49
CA LYS A 5 -8.59 -27.24 44.17
C LYS A 5 -7.43 -27.48 45.15
N GLU A 6 -6.19 -27.36 44.65
CA GLU A 6 -5.20 -26.41 45.21
C GLU A 6 -4.09 -26.06 44.20
N SER A 7 -3.47 -24.91 44.43
CA SER A 7 -2.53 -24.13 43.62
C SER A 7 -1.07 -24.33 44.10
N SER A 8 -0.14 -23.74 43.34
CA SER A 8 1.19 -23.25 43.76
C SER A 8 2.38 -24.18 43.49
N LEU A 9 3.35 -23.69 42.70
CA LEU A 9 4.69 -23.30 43.17
C LEU A 9 5.54 -22.79 41.96
N GLU A 10 5.76 -21.47 41.90
CA GLU A 10 7.03 -20.85 41.42
C GLU A 10 8.15 -21.13 42.45
N PRO A 11 9.44 -20.74 42.29
CA PRO A 11 10.10 -19.85 41.31
C PRO A 11 11.36 -20.51 40.71
N THR A 12 12.22 -19.85 39.91
CA THR A 12 13.54 -19.32 40.36
C THR A 12 14.24 -18.60 39.18
N ILE A 13 14.40 -17.26 39.28
CA ILE A 13 15.65 -16.45 39.16
C ILE A 13 16.56 -16.71 37.93
N SER A 14 17.19 -15.78 37.21
CA SER A 14 17.29 -14.31 37.10
C SER A 14 18.49 -14.05 36.16
N HIS A 15 18.59 -12.82 35.66
CA HIS A 15 19.76 -12.11 35.09
C HIS A 15 19.92 -12.14 33.56
N SER A 16 20.32 -11.07 32.85
CA SER A 16 20.31 -9.60 32.98
C SER A 16 21.40 -9.10 32.03
N HIS A 17 21.08 -8.11 31.16
CA HIS A 17 21.98 -7.18 30.44
C HIS A 17 22.96 -7.81 29.41
N GLU A 18 23.26 -7.26 28.23
CA GLU A 18 23.08 -5.94 27.57
C GLU A 18 23.38 -6.14 26.05
N PRO A 19 23.24 -5.11 25.18
CA PRO A 19 23.32 -5.23 23.73
C PRO A 19 24.77 -5.22 23.20
N SER A 20 25.03 -5.96 22.13
CA SER A 20 26.28 -5.81 21.37
C SER A 20 26.05 -4.84 20.22
N MET A 21 26.43 -3.57 20.45
CA MET A 21 26.76 -2.65 19.37
C MET A 21 28.17 -2.97 18.87
N ASN A 22 28.27 -3.47 17.64
CA ASN A 22 29.54 -3.45 16.91
C ASN A 22 29.55 -2.24 15.97
N PRO A 23 30.53 -1.33 16.08
CA PRO A 23 30.72 -0.24 15.15
C PRO A 23 31.50 -0.73 13.92
N ILE A 24 30.89 -0.74 12.73
CA ILE A 24 31.65 -0.89 11.48
C ILE A 24 32.04 0.51 11.00
N SER A 25 33.34 0.74 11.07
CA SER A 25 34.05 1.95 10.69
C SER A 25 33.83 2.34 9.22
N LEU A 26 33.75 3.65 8.99
CA LEU A 26 33.69 4.31 7.69
C LEU A 26 34.74 3.75 6.73
N THR A 27 34.32 3.27 5.56
CA THR A 27 35.14 3.31 4.35
C THR A 27 34.32 3.91 3.20
N ASN A 28 34.72 5.13 2.85
CA ASN A 28 34.61 5.85 1.57
C ASN A 28 33.40 5.59 0.63
N PRO A 29 32.64 6.62 0.21
CA PRO A 29 31.68 6.46 -0.87
C PRO A 29 32.43 6.34 -2.20
N THR A 30 32.62 5.11 -2.68
CA THR A 30 32.91 4.88 -4.10
C THR A 30 31.69 5.38 -4.87
N ILE A 31 31.85 6.49 -5.60
CA ILE A 31 30.83 6.99 -6.53
C ILE A 31 30.54 5.88 -7.54
N SER A 32 29.43 5.19 -7.32
CA SER A 32 28.98 4.08 -8.14
C SER A 32 28.42 4.65 -9.44
N MET A 33 29.28 4.78 -10.45
CA MET A 33 28.91 5.22 -11.81
C MET A 33 28.15 4.15 -12.61
N VAL A 34 27.65 3.09 -11.97
CA VAL A 34 26.78 2.13 -12.64
C VAL A 34 25.35 2.68 -12.68
N PRO A 35 24.73 2.84 -13.86
CA PRO A 35 23.30 3.12 -13.91
C PRO A 35 22.59 1.96 -13.22
N SER A 36 21.83 2.28 -12.17
CA SER A 36 21.02 1.31 -11.47
C SER A 36 20.03 0.73 -12.47
N SER A 37 20.28 -0.50 -12.93
CA SER A 37 19.38 -1.26 -13.80
C SER A 37 18.12 -1.72 -13.07
N VAL A 38 17.97 -1.32 -11.81
CA VAL A 38 16.73 -1.47 -11.04
C VAL A 38 15.74 -0.48 -11.64
N PRO A 39 14.66 -0.95 -12.28
CA PRO A 39 13.63 -0.04 -12.77
C PRO A 39 13.13 0.78 -11.58
N SER A 40 13.16 2.11 -11.74
CA SER A 40 12.41 3.01 -10.88
C SER A 40 11.00 2.45 -10.78
N LEU A 41 10.62 2.04 -9.57
CA LEU A 41 9.30 1.47 -9.30
C LEU A 41 8.31 2.63 -9.33
N VAL A 42 7.97 3.08 -10.53
CA VAL A 42 6.97 4.12 -10.76
C VAL A 42 5.66 3.59 -10.20
N CYS A 43 5.19 4.20 -9.11
CA CYS A 43 3.96 3.83 -8.42
C CYS A 43 2.73 4.41 -9.11
N ILE A 44 2.64 4.24 -10.43
CA ILE A 44 1.52 4.72 -11.24
C ILE A 44 1.14 3.61 -12.20
N ASP A 45 -0.16 3.34 -12.27
CA ASP A 45 -0.71 2.39 -13.24
C ASP A 45 -0.39 2.84 -14.68
N HIS A 46 0.05 1.89 -15.49
CA HIS A 46 0.36 2.17 -16.89
C HIS A 46 -0.94 2.41 -17.68
N PRO A 47 -1.18 3.63 -18.20
CA PRO A 47 -2.52 4.06 -18.64
C PRO A 47 -3.08 3.24 -19.81
N ASN A 48 -2.21 2.70 -20.66
CA ASN A 48 -2.59 1.92 -21.85
C ASN A 48 -2.44 0.40 -21.66
N PHE A 49 -2.19 -0.08 -20.43
CA PHE A 49 -2.10 -1.51 -20.19
C PHE A 49 -3.48 -2.17 -20.27
N MET A 50 -3.56 -3.27 -21.02
CA MET A 50 -4.73 -4.14 -21.06
C MET A 50 -4.32 -5.60 -20.92
N LYS A 51 -4.87 -6.30 -19.93
CA LYS A 51 -4.78 -7.75 -19.83
C LYS A 51 -5.93 -8.37 -20.63
N ASP A 52 -5.63 -9.43 -21.38
CA ASP A 52 -6.60 -10.17 -22.20
C ASP A 52 -7.34 -9.27 -23.22
N GLY A 53 -6.74 -8.15 -23.62
CA GLY A 53 -7.28 -7.22 -24.62
C GLY A 53 -8.30 -6.20 -24.12
N TYR A 54 -8.80 -6.30 -22.87
CA TYR A 54 -9.84 -5.38 -22.38
C TYR A 54 -9.72 -4.99 -20.89
N LYS A 55 -8.97 -5.73 -20.07
CA LYS A 55 -8.88 -5.46 -18.62
C LYS A 55 -7.81 -4.41 -18.35
N THR A 56 -8.23 -3.16 -18.19
CA THR A 56 -7.36 -2.06 -17.75
C THR A 56 -6.98 -2.20 -16.28
N CYS A 57 -5.96 -1.46 -15.82
CA CYS A 57 -5.62 -1.40 -14.40
C CYS A 57 -6.79 -0.92 -13.54
N GLU A 58 -7.55 0.07 -14.03
CA GLU A 58 -8.77 0.54 -13.39
C GLU A 58 -9.80 -0.59 -13.22
N TRP A 59 -10.05 -1.38 -14.27
CA TRP A 59 -10.97 -2.51 -14.19
C TRP A 59 -10.49 -3.55 -13.18
N ILE A 60 -9.20 -3.85 -13.16
CA ILE A 60 -8.55 -4.84 -12.28
C ILE A 60 -8.69 -4.42 -10.81
N GLY A 61 -8.36 -3.17 -10.49
CA GLY A 61 -8.39 -2.67 -9.12
C GLY A 61 -9.78 -2.31 -8.60
N LYS A 62 -10.81 -2.29 -9.47
CA LYS A 62 -12.15 -1.82 -9.12
C LYS A 62 -12.85 -2.64 -8.06
N THR A 63 -12.59 -3.95 -8.02
CA THR A 63 -13.15 -4.86 -7.00
C THR A 63 -12.07 -5.76 -6.44
N GLU A 64 -12.26 -6.18 -5.20
CA GLU A 64 -11.33 -7.06 -4.50
C GLU A 64 -11.15 -8.40 -5.24
N GLU A 65 -12.24 -8.99 -5.72
CA GLU A 65 -12.21 -10.23 -6.51
C GLU A 65 -11.33 -10.10 -7.76
N ARG A 66 -11.49 -9.01 -8.53
CA ARG A 66 -10.70 -8.78 -9.74
C ARG A 66 -9.23 -8.54 -9.41
N ARG A 67 -8.97 -7.80 -8.34
CA ARG A 67 -7.62 -7.54 -7.86
C ARG A 67 -6.92 -8.86 -7.52
N LEU A 68 -7.52 -9.68 -6.67
CA LEU A 68 -6.95 -10.98 -6.27
C LEU A 68 -6.74 -11.91 -7.47
N ALA A 69 -7.71 -11.98 -8.39
CA ALA A 69 -7.62 -12.86 -9.56
C ALA A 69 -6.56 -12.43 -10.59
N ASN A 70 -6.25 -11.13 -10.72
CA ASN A 70 -5.35 -10.63 -11.77
C ASN A 70 -3.96 -10.25 -11.24
N CYS A 71 -3.88 -9.79 -9.99
CA CYS A 71 -2.62 -9.36 -9.38
C CYS A 71 -1.75 -10.54 -8.92
N ILE A 72 -2.16 -11.78 -9.12
CA ILE A 72 -1.26 -12.94 -9.04
C ILE A 72 -0.17 -12.92 -10.14
N SER A 73 -0.42 -12.22 -11.25
CA SER A 73 0.54 -12.09 -12.33
C SER A 73 1.54 -10.97 -12.04
N THR A 74 2.84 -11.29 -11.99
CA THR A 74 3.92 -10.30 -11.88
C THR A 74 3.87 -9.26 -12.99
N ARG A 75 3.44 -9.65 -14.21
CA ARG A 75 3.25 -8.70 -15.32
C ARG A 75 2.17 -7.66 -14.99
N VAL A 76 1.08 -8.09 -14.37
CA VAL A 76 0.00 -7.19 -13.94
C VAL A 76 0.48 -6.33 -12.78
N GLN A 77 1.15 -6.88 -11.76
CA GLN A 77 1.71 -6.11 -10.64
C GLN A 77 2.66 -5.00 -11.13
N ASN A 78 3.54 -5.32 -12.07
CA ASN A 78 4.51 -4.35 -12.62
C ASN A 78 3.85 -3.27 -13.50
N LYS A 79 2.69 -3.56 -14.10
CA LYS A 79 1.99 -2.61 -14.97
C LYS A 79 0.87 -1.85 -14.26
N CYS A 80 0.36 -2.38 -13.16
CA CYS A 80 -0.75 -1.83 -12.40
C CYS A 80 -0.44 -1.82 -10.89
N PRO A 81 0.66 -1.18 -10.45
CA PRO A 81 1.10 -1.27 -9.07
C PRO A 81 0.11 -0.63 -8.07
N GLN A 82 -0.63 0.41 -8.47
CA GLN A 82 -1.65 1.01 -7.61
C GLN A 82 -2.91 0.14 -7.55
N ALA A 83 -3.41 -0.34 -8.69
CA ALA A 83 -4.56 -1.25 -8.72
C ALA A 83 -4.31 -2.56 -7.95
N CYS A 84 -3.06 -3.04 -7.95
CA CYS A 84 -2.65 -4.20 -7.18
C CYS A 84 -2.29 -3.90 -5.72
N ARG A 85 -2.31 -2.64 -5.31
CA ARG A 85 -1.90 -2.18 -3.97
C ARG A 85 -0.49 -2.63 -3.58
N SER A 86 0.43 -2.69 -4.56
CA SER A 86 1.84 -2.98 -4.28
C SER A 86 2.63 -1.72 -3.93
N CYS A 87 2.02 -0.55 -4.05
CA CYS A 87 2.60 0.73 -3.65
C CYS A 87 1.48 1.74 -3.31
N CYS A 88 1.85 2.82 -2.64
CA CYS A 88 0.97 3.94 -2.29
C CYS A 88 1.47 5.21 -2.99
N SER A 89 0.65 5.80 -3.83
CA SER A 89 0.87 7.12 -4.43
C SER A 89 -0.48 7.77 -4.71
N ASP A 90 -0.49 9.10 -4.68
CA ASP A 90 -1.59 9.87 -5.22
C ASP A 90 -1.36 10.09 -6.73
N ASP A 91 -2.38 9.83 -7.52
CA ASP A 91 -2.46 10.10 -8.95
C ASP A 91 -2.87 11.57 -9.11
N ILE A 92 -1.89 12.42 -9.45
CA ILE A 92 -2.10 13.87 -9.62
C ILE A 92 -3.08 14.22 -10.75
N SER A 93 -3.35 13.28 -11.65
CA SER A 93 -4.30 13.46 -12.75
C SER A 93 -5.73 13.09 -12.37
N TYR A 94 -5.91 12.36 -11.26
CA TYR A 94 -7.24 11.94 -10.81
C TYR A 94 -8.00 13.09 -10.17
N ARG A 95 -9.31 13.12 -10.41
CA ARG A 95 -10.25 14.07 -9.82
C ARG A 95 -11.41 13.31 -9.20
N LEU A 96 -11.60 13.49 -7.90
CA LEU A 96 -12.79 13.03 -7.18
C LEU A 96 -13.94 14.00 -7.43
N ILE A 97 -15.13 13.44 -7.67
CA ILE A 97 -16.37 14.20 -7.74
C ILE A 97 -17.03 14.15 -6.36
N THR A 98 -17.14 15.30 -5.71
CA THR A 98 -17.86 15.45 -4.44
C THR A 98 -19.38 15.36 -4.64
N ASP A 99 -20.15 15.17 -3.57
CA ASP A 99 -21.62 15.20 -3.62
C ASP A 99 -22.20 16.49 -4.22
N LEU A 100 -21.48 17.61 -4.11
CA LEU A 100 -21.86 18.90 -4.68
C LEU A 100 -21.48 19.02 -6.17
N GLY A 101 -20.94 17.96 -6.77
CA GLY A 101 -20.49 17.92 -8.16
C GLY A 101 -19.13 18.59 -8.40
N SER A 102 -18.47 19.14 -7.37
CA SER A 102 -17.14 19.75 -7.52
C SER A 102 -16.06 18.69 -7.66
N GLU A 103 -15.11 18.94 -8.56
CA GLU A 103 -13.89 18.15 -8.73
C GLU A 103 -12.81 18.56 -7.73
N VAL A 104 -12.20 17.59 -7.07
CA VAL A 104 -11.15 17.79 -6.06
C VAL A 104 -10.01 16.78 -6.23
N GLU A 105 -8.82 17.16 -5.81
CA GLU A 105 -7.61 16.33 -5.86
C GLU A 105 -7.46 15.47 -4.60
N CYS A 106 -6.58 14.46 -4.64
CA CYS A 106 -6.31 13.59 -3.50
C CYS A 106 -5.88 14.36 -2.24
N ASN A 107 -5.11 15.45 -2.37
CA ASN A 107 -4.72 16.27 -1.21
C ASN A 107 -5.91 16.83 -0.42
N TRP A 108 -7.01 17.18 -1.10
CA TRP A 108 -8.25 17.59 -0.42
C TRP A 108 -8.87 16.44 0.38
N LEU A 109 -8.82 15.22 -0.16
CA LEU A 109 -9.28 14.01 0.51
C LEU A 109 -8.44 13.73 1.78
N GLY A 110 -7.12 13.77 1.65
CA GLY A 110 -6.18 13.51 2.75
C GLY A 110 -6.20 14.56 3.87
N SER A 111 -6.77 15.74 3.63
CA SER A 111 -6.76 16.82 4.61
C SER A 111 -7.75 16.64 5.78
N LYS A 112 -8.69 15.68 5.72
CA LYS A 112 -9.67 15.42 6.80
C LYS A 112 -10.06 13.94 6.88
N GLN A 113 -10.09 13.39 8.10
CA GLN A 113 -10.50 11.99 8.34
C GLN A 113 -11.92 11.70 7.81
N SER A 114 -12.89 12.60 8.07
CA SER A 114 -14.26 12.40 7.59
C SER A 114 -14.40 12.34 6.07
N ARG A 115 -13.44 12.87 5.31
CA ARG A 115 -13.40 12.72 3.85
C ARG A 115 -12.85 11.35 3.47
N ARG A 116 -11.76 10.92 4.13
CA ARG A 116 -11.22 9.56 3.96
C ARG A 116 -12.29 8.50 4.23
N ASP A 117 -12.95 8.58 5.38
CA ASP A 117 -13.99 7.61 5.78
C ASP A 117 -15.13 7.53 4.75
N LYS A 118 -15.42 8.65 4.09
CA LYS A 118 -16.50 8.74 3.11
C LYS A 118 -16.10 8.20 1.74
N TYR A 119 -14.91 8.53 1.26
CA TYR A 119 -14.55 8.29 -0.14
C TYR A 119 -13.55 7.16 -0.33
N CYS A 120 -12.63 6.92 0.61
CA CYS A 120 -11.68 5.83 0.50
C CYS A 120 -12.41 4.48 0.51
N GLY A 121 -11.96 3.55 -0.34
CA GLY A 121 -12.65 2.27 -0.55
C GLY A 121 -13.95 2.36 -1.36
N THR A 122 -14.36 3.54 -1.83
CA THR A 122 -15.53 3.70 -2.71
C THR A 122 -15.12 3.91 -4.17
N VAL A 123 -16.02 3.58 -5.10
CA VAL A 123 -15.83 3.91 -6.51
C VAL A 123 -16.32 5.34 -6.75
N ASN A 124 -15.45 6.19 -7.28
CA ASN A 124 -15.75 7.56 -7.63
C ASN A 124 -15.08 7.91 -8.97
N ASN A 125 -15.80 8.62 -9.84
CA ASN A 125 -15.30 9.01 -11.17
C ASN A 125 -14.64 7.84 -11.93
N GLY A 126 -15.33 6.69 -11.99
CA GLY A 126 -14.87 5.48 -12.68
C GLY A 126 -14.05 4.50 -11.85
N ALA A 127 -13.17 5.01 -10.97
CA ALA A 127 -12.13 4.22 -10.29
C ALA A 127 -12.41 4.03 -8.78
N LEU A 128 -11.81 3.00 -8.18
CA LEU A 128 -11.72 2.89 -6.72
C LEU A 128 -10.79 4.00 -6.21
N VAL A 129 -11.30 4.87 -5.34
CA VAL A 129 -10.58 6.06 -4.85
C VAL A 129 -9.24 5.70 -4.24
N GLU A 130 -9.17 4.63 -3.47
CA GLU A 130 -7.94 4.17 -2.81
C GLU A 130 -6.81 3.84 -3.80
N ASN A 131 -7.14 3.33 -4.99
CA ASN A 131 -6.13 3.03 -6.01
C ASN A 131 -5.63 4.29 -6.70
N LYS A 132 -6.34 5.41 -6.57
CA LYS A 132 -5.94 6.70 -7.15
C LYS A 132 -5.34 7.63 -6.13
N CYS A 133 -5.76 7.54 -4.88
CA CYS A 133 -5.34 8.40 -3.78
C CYS A 133 -4.71 7.58 -2.67
N GLY A 134 -3.74 6.73 -2.99
CA GLY A 134 -3.20 5.74 -2.06
C GLY A 134 -2.48 6.34 -0.86
N ILE A 135 -1.85 7.51 -1.01
CA ILE A 135 -1.25 8.23 0.14
C ILE A 135 -2.35 8.94 0.92
N SER A 136 -3.24 9.64 0.24
CA SER A 136 -4.31 10.41 0.88
C SER A 136 -5.35 9.55 1.60
N CYS A 137 -5.47 8.26 1.25
CA CYS A 137 -6.34 7.29 1.92
C CYS A 137 -5.65 6.48 3.04
N GLY A 138 -4.31 6.48 3.08
CA GLY A 138 -3.51 5.74 4.07
C GLY A 138 -3.31 6.45 5.40
#